data_AF-A0A7S1EV66-F1
#
_entry.id   AF-A0A7S1EV66-F1
#
_cell.length_a   1.000
_cell.length_b   1.000
_cell.length_c   1.000
_cell.angle_alpha   90.00
_cell.angle_beta   90.00
_cell.angle_gamma   90.00
#
_symmetry.space_group_name_H-M   'P 1'
#
loop_
_entity.id
_entity.type
_entity.pdbx_description
1 polymer ?
#
loop_
_entity_poly.entity_id
_entity_poly.type
_entity_poly.pdbx_seq_one_letter_code
_entity_poly.pdbx_strand_id
1 'polypeptide(L)'
;VHFCVLVDTLASDIQKDAAHHLKVVVDLLLLFAREGDAIVKVYMAKGVVLEGLIASLEFLPPDLVLQIITMFKWLAGEPKVLNMLENAGMVPVLVHFLSQRIFSEEAHSDNGFLEESSDACSECLFALFSLCRYSRPRQEQA
;
A
#
# COMPACT_ATOMS: atom_id res chain seq x y z
N VAL A 1 2.83 1.67 -15.30
CA VAL A 1 2.13 2.85 -15.84
C VAL A 1 0.66 2.51 -16.11
N HIS A 2 0.35 1.58 -17.02
CA HIS A 2 -1.05 1.27 -17.39
C HIS A 2 -1.97 0.88 -16.22
N PHE A 3 -1.53 0.02 -15.29
CA PHE A 3 -2.37 -0.35 -14.14
C PHE A 3 -2.64 0.81 -13.18
N CYS A 4 -1.66 1.68 -12.94
CA CYS A 4 -1.84 2.83 -12.06
C CYS A 4 -2.81 3.87 -12.65
N VAL A 5 -2.67 4.17 -13.95
CA VAL A 5 -3.62 5.04 -14.67
C VAL A 5 -5.03 4.43 -14.66
N LEU A 6 -5.13 3.11 -14.75
CA LEU A 6 -6.41 2.40 -14.67
C LEU A 6 -7.03 2.47 -13.26
N VAL A 7 -6.23 2.34 -12.19
CA VAL A 7 -6.70 2.53 -10.81
C VAL A 7 -7.27 3.94 -10.63
N ASP A 8 -6.54 4.96 -11.06
CA ASP A 8 -6.96 6.37 -10.94
C ASP A 8 -8.23 6.68 -11.74
N THR A 9 -8.30 6.15 -12.97
CA THR A 9 -9.47 6.30 -13.85
C THR A 9 -10.70 5.61 -13.24
N LEU A 10 -10.54 4.39 -12.72
CA LEU A 10 -11.68 3.62 -12.17
C LEU A 10 -12.12 4.13 -10.79
N ALA A 11 -11.21 4.67 -9.98
CA ALA A 11 -11.53 5.26 -8.68
C ALA A 11 -12.39 6.53 -8.81
N SER A 12 -12.27 7.25 -9.93
CA SER A 12 -13.01 8.49 -10.20
C SER A 12 -14.27 8.31 -11.07
N ASP A 13 -14.55 7.08 -11.53
CA ASP A 13 -15.66 6.79 -12.44
C ASP A 13 -16.98 6.54 -11.68
N ILE A 14 -18.06 7.16 -12.18
CA ILE A 14 -19.42 7.10 -11.63
C ILE A 14 -20.16 5.84 -12.12
N GLN A 15 -19.61 5.13 -13.11
CA GLN A 15 -20.20 3.91 -13.65
C GLN A 15 -20.24 2.77 -12.61
N LYS A 16 -21.38 2.08 -12.56
CA LYS A 16 -21.66 1.03 -11.57
C LYS A 16 -20.65 -0.13 -11.60
N ASP A 17 -20.11 -0.44 -12.77
CA ASP A 17 -19.15 -1.54 -12.95
C ASP A 17 -17.70 -1.11 -12.70
N ALA A 18 -17.42 0.20 -12.63
CA ALA A 18 -16.07 0.70 -12.40
C ALA A 18 -15.51 0.25 -11.05
N ALA A 19 -16.33 0.25 -10.00
CA ALA A 19 -15.97 -0.26 -8.69
C ALA A 19 -15.60 -1.75 -8.72
N HIS A 20 -16.31 -2.56 -9.51
CA HIS A 20 -15.98 -3.97 -9.69
C HIS A 20 -14.63 -4.13 -10.41
N HIS A 21 -14.42 -3.41 -11.50
CA HIS A 21 -13.15 -3.46 -12.24
C HIS A 21 -11.98 -2.95 -11.41
N LEU A 22 -12.18 -1.91 -10.59
CA LEU A 22 -11.17 -1.37 -9.69
C LEU A 22 -10.70 -2.45 -8.72
N LYS A 23 -11.64 -3.19 -8.11
CA LYS A 23 -11.32 -4.32 -7.25
C LYS A 23 -10.49 -5.38 -7.98
N VAL A 24 -10.88 -5.78 -9.19
CA VAL A 24 -10.12 -6.76 -9.99
C VAL A 24 -8.69 -6.27 -10.26
N VAL A 25 -8.51 -4.99 -10.54
CA VAL A 25 -7.19 -4.41 -10.77
C VAL A 25 -6.33 -4.43 -9.52
N VAL A 26 -6.90 -4.07 -8.36
CA VAL A 26 -6.20 -4.13 -7.07
C VAL A 26 -5.84 -5.57 -6.71
N ASP A 27 -6.74 -6.53 -6.91
CA ASP A 27 -6.50 -7.95 -6.67
C ASP A 27 -5.33 -8.47 -7.55
N LEU A 28 -5.24 -8.04 -8.81
CA LEU A 28 -4.13 -8.38 -9.71
C LEU A 28 -2.80 -7.76 -9.26
N LEU A 29 -2.82 -6.50 -8.82
CA LEU A 29 -1.63 -5.85 -8.27
C LEU A 29 -1.12 -6.59 -7.03
N LEU A 30 -2.02 -6.96 -6.12
CA LEU A 30 -1.68 -7.73 -4.93
C LEU A 30 -1.11 -9.12 -5.30
N LEU A 31 -1.71 -9.79 -6.27
CA LEU A 31 -1.22 -11.07 -6.79
C LEU A 31 0.21 -10.96 -7.32
N PHE A 32 0.49 -9.95 -8.16
CA PHE A 32 1.83 -9.72 -8.70
C PHE A 32 2.86 -9.37 -7.62
N ALA A 33 2.49 -8.62 -6.59
CA ALA A 33 3.42 -8.33 -5.49
C ALA A 33 3.70 -9.58 -4.64
N ARG A 34 2.68 -10.42 -4.39
CA ARG A 34 2.81 -11.62 -3.56
C ARG A 34 3.55 -12.75 -4.26
N GLU A 35 3.16 -13.07 -5.48
CA GLU A 35 3.61 -14.27 -6.22
C GLU A 35 4.61 -13.96 -7.34
N GLY A 36 4.71 -12.69 -7.75
CA GLY A 36 5.66 -12.27 -8.77
C GLY A 36 7.10 -12.46 -8.34
N ASP A 37 7.94 -12.81 -9.30
CA ASP A 37 9.39 -12.90 -9.08
C ASP A 37 10.02 -11.50 -8.88
N ALA A 38 11.33 -11.48 -8.63
CA ALA A 38 12.06 -10.23 -8.42
C ALA A 38 11.97 -9.27 -9.62
N ILE A 39 11.80 -9.77 -10.85
CA ILE A 39 11.69 -8.92 -12.05
C ILE A 39 10.33 -8.20 -12.02
N VAL A 40 9.25 -8.93 -11.78
CA VAL A 40 7.90 -8.36 -11.65
C VAL A 40 7.87 -7.28 -10.56
N LYS A 41 8.43 -7.57 -9.38
CA LYS A 41 8.48 -6.61 -8.27
C LYS A 41 9.27 -5.34 -8.61
N VAL A 42 10.36 -5.45 -9.35
CA VAL A 42 11.12 -4.29 -9.85
C VAL A 42 10.29 -3.44 -10.81
N TYR A 43 9.49 -4.06 -11.69
CA TYR A 43 8.58 -3.31 -12.57
C TYR A 43 7.46 -2.62 -11.79
N MET A 44 6.93 -3.26 -10.76
CA MET A 44 5.92 -2.69 -9.88
C MET A 44 6.47 -1.51 -9.05
N ALA A 45 7.73 -1.58 -8.63
CA ALA A 45 8.37 -0.55 -7.83
C ALA A 45 8.93 0.64 -8.62
N LYS A 46 8.65 0.74 -9.93
CA LYS A 46 9.04 1.93 -10.70
C LYS A 46 8.36 3.17 -10.11
N GLY A 47 9.10 4.27 -9.97
CA GLY A 47 8.63 5.52 -9.34
C GLY A 47 7.24 5.96 -9.81
N VAL A 48 7.04 6.07 -11.13
CA VAL A 48 5.74 6.43 -11.74
C VAL A 48 4.57 5.50 -11.37
N VAL A 49 4.84 4.24 -11.00
CA VAL A 49 3.79 3.30 -10.54
C VAL A 49 3.52 3.55 -9.06
N LEU A 50 4.55 3.65 -8.25
CA LEU A 50 4.42 3.86 -6.80
C LEU A 50 3.80 5.21 -6.48
N GLU A 51 4.28 6.29 -7.09
CA GLU A 51 3.80 7.65 -6.90
C GLU A 51 2.32 7.77 -7.22
N GLY A 52 1.89 7.20 -8.35
CA GLY A 52 0.48 7.24 -8.72
C GLY A 52 -0.40 6.33 -7.85
N LEU A 53 0.09 5.15 -7.42
CA LEU A 53 -0.65 4.34 -6.45
C LEU A 53 -0.80 5.04 -5.10
N ILE A 54 0.26 5.72 -4.63
CA ILE A 54 0.23 6.53 -3.41
C ILE A 54 -0.79 7.67 -3.54
N ALA A 55 -0.77 8.40 -4.65
CA ALA A 55 -1.72 9.48 -4.92
C ALA A 55 -3.17 8.97 -4.96
N SER A 56 -3.40 7.78 -5.52
CA SER A 56 -4.75 7.20 -5.58
C SER A 56 -5.31 6.77 -4.21
N LEU A 57 -4.48 6.56 -3.18
CA LEU A 57 -4.92 6.03 -1.88
C LEU A 57 -6.06 6.86 -1.25
N GLU A 58 -6.06 8.18 -1.42
CA GLU A 58 -7.08 9.06 -0.84
C GLU A 58 -8.47 8.91 -1.49
N PHE A 59 -8.53 8.32 -2.68
CA PHE A 59 -9.77 8.12 -3.46
C PHE A 59 -10.27 6.67 -3.40
N LEU A 60 -9.51 5.76 -2.79
CA LEU A 60 -9.86 4.34 -2.73
C LEU A 60 -10.77 4.03 -1.54
N PRO A 61 -11.73 3.09 -1.70
CA PRO A 61 -12.43 2.48 -0.59
C PRO A 61 -11.47 1.89 0.47
N PRO A 62 -11.80 1.92 1.77
CA PRO A 62 -10.89 1.48 2.84
C PRO A 62 -10.36 0.05 2.70
N ASP A 63 -11.16 -0.87 2.18
CA ASP A 63 -10.77 -2.26 1.92
C ASP A 63 -9.72 -2.36 0.81
N LEU A 64 -9.84 -1.55 -0.24
CA LEU A 64 -8.86 -1.50 -1.33
C LEU A 64 -7.57 -0.79 -0.90
N VAL A 65 -7.65 0.24 -0.06
CA VAL A 65 -6.47 0.85 0.56
C VAL A 65 -5.66 -0.21 1.31
N LEU A 66 -6.33 -1.03 2.13
CA LEU A 66 -5.67 -2.11 2.86
C LEU A 66 -4.96 -3.09 1.94
N GLN A 67 -5.59 -3.49 0.84
CA GLN A 67 -4.95 -4.37 -0.14
C GLN A 67 -3.70 -3.75 -0.78
N ILE A 68 -3.72 -2.44 -1.06
CA ILE A 68 -2.55 -1.72 -1.59
C ILE A 68 -1.44 -1.62 -0.53
N ILE A 69 -1.77 -1.39 0.75
CA ILE A 69 -0.78 -1.42 1.84
C ILE A 69 -0.16 -2.82 1.98
N THR A 70 -0.97 -3.87 1.95
CA THR A 70 -0.52 -5.27 1.92
C THR A 70 0.38 -5.55 0.71
N MET A 71 0.05 -5.00 -0.45
CA MET A 71 0.90 -5.07 -1.65
C MET A 71 2.28 -4.43 -1.38
N PHE A 72 2.34 -3.27 -0.71
CA PHE A 72 3.61 -2.64 -0.33
C PHE A 72 4.43 -3.49 0.63
N LYS A 73 3.81 -4.22 1.57
CA LYS A 73 4.51 -5.20 2.41
C LYS A 73 5.26 -6.23 1.54
N TRP A 74 4.58 -6.80 0.56
CA TRP A 74 5.17 -7.81 -0.32
C TRP A 74 6.30 -7.28 -1.20
N LEU A 75 6.23 -6.01 -1.59
CA LEU A 75 7.33 -5.32 -2.28
C LEU A 75 8.48 -5.01 -1.33
N ALA A 76 8.21 -4.56 -0.11
CA ALA A 76 9.23 -4.29 0.91
C ALA A 76 9.98 -5.56 1.34
N GLY A 77 9.42 -6.75 1.12
CA GLY A 77 10.12 -8.01 1.28
C GLY A 77 11.22 -8.29 0.23
N GLU A 78 11.27 -7.55 -0.87
CA GLU A 78 12.27 -7.71 -1.95
C GLU A 78 13.40 -6.67 -1.81
N PRO A 79 14.64 -7.09 -1.47
CA PRO A 79 15.74 -6.16 -1.25
C PRO A 79 16.06 -5.24 -2.43
N LYS A 80 15.86 -5.71 -3.67
CA LYS A 80 16.19 -4.94 -4.88
C LYS A 80 15.34 -3.69 -5.07
N VAL A 81 14.16 -3.62 -4.45
CA VAL A 81 13.22 -2.51 -4.65
C VAL A 81 13.17 -1.51 -3.49
N LEU A 82 13.87 -1.77 -2.38
CA LEU A 82 13.80 -0.93 -1.18
C LEU A 82 14.15 0.54 -1.44
N ASN A 83 15.20 0.81 -2.22
CA ASN A 83 15.58 2.17 -2.57
C ASN A 83 14.52 2.85 -3.46
N MET A 84 13.81 2.09 -4.29
CA MET A 84 12.74 2.63 -5.14
C MET A 84 11.51 3.00 -4.31
N LEU A 85 11.16 2.14 -3.34
CA LEU A 85 10.10 2.41 -2.36
C LEU A 85 10.42 3.63 -1.49
N GLU A 86 11.66 3.74 -1.00
CA GLU A 86 12.14 4.91 -0.24
C GLU A 86 12.03 6.19 -1.07
N ASN A 87 12.54 6.18 -2.31
CA ASN A 87 12.51 7.35 -3.20
C ASN A 87 11.08 7.79 -3.56
N ALA A 88 10.12 6.86 -3.57
CA ALA A 88 8.71 7.17 -3.80
C ALA A 88 8.01 7.73 -2.54
N GLY A 89 8.71 7.88 -1.41
CA GLY A 89 8.12 8.39 -0.18
C GLY A 89 7.28 7.35 0.58
N MET A 90 7.56 6.06 0.43
CA MET A 90 6.74 5.02 1.07
C MET A 90 6.75 5.07 2.60
N VAL A 91 7.88 5.43 3.21
CA VAL A 91 8.01 5.50 4.68
C VAL A 91 7.02 6.48 5.30
N PRO A 92 6.97 7.78 4.92
CA PRO A 92 6.01 8.71 5.51
C PRO A 92 4.55 8.33 5.21
N VAL A 93 4.26 7.70 4.06
CA VAL A 93 2.91 7.20 3.74
C VAL A 93 2.47 6.11 4.72
N LEU A 94 3.34 5.13 4.98
CA LEU A 94 3.05 4.04 5.92
C LEU A 94 2.93 4.53 7.36
N VAL A 95 3.80 5.46 7.79
CA VAL A 95 3.72 6.09 9.12
C VAL A 95 2.40 6.86 9.28
N HIS A 96 2.00 7.65 8.27
CA HIS A 96 0.74 8.37 8.28
C HIS A 96 -0.45 7.42 8.39
N PHE A 97 -0.47 6.35 7.58
CA PHE A 97 -1.51 5.34 7.59
C PHE A 97 -1.64 4.66 8.98
N LEU A 98 -0.51 4.27 9.57
CA LEU A 98 -0.47 3.66 10.91
C LEU A 98 -0.98 4.63 11.98
N SER A 99 -0.57 5.90 11.91
CA SER A 99 -1.00 6.93 12.86
C SER A 99 -2.53 7.11 12.83
N GLN A 100 -3.11 7.23 11.64
CA GLN A 100 -4.56 7.37 11.49
C GLN A 100 -5.33 6.21 12.13
N ARG A 101 -4.83 4.98 12.00
CA ARG A 101 -5.46 3.79 12.58
C ARG A 101 -5.37 3.77 14.10
N ILE A 102 -4.19 4.06 14.67
CA ILE A 102 -3.99 4.14 16.12
C ILE A 102 -4.93 5.17 16.75
N PHE A 103 -5.00 6.39 16.18
CA PHE A 103 -5.87 7.44 16.70
C PHE A 103 -7.37 7.17 16.47
N SER A 104 -7.73 6.40 15.43
CA SER A 104 -9.12 6.01 15.18
C SER A 104 -9.61 4.92 16.13
N GLU A 105 -8.73 4.03 16.62
CA GLU A 105 -9.07 3.00 17.61
C GLU A 105 -9.34 3.60 18.99
N GLU A 106 -8.62 4.66 19.38
CA GLU A 106 -8.86 5.39 20.63
C GLU A 106 -10.22 6.11 20.67
N ALA A 107 -10.80 6.45 19.50
CA ALA A 107 -12.08 7.13 19.39
C ALA A 107 -13.31 6.18 19.37
N HIS A 108 -13.12 4.89 19.05
CA HIS A 108 -14.18 3.90 18.90
C HIS A 108 -13.92 2.65 19.76
N SER A 109 -13.94 2.84 21.08
CA SER A 109 -14.01 1.75 22.06
C SER A 109 -15.43 1.14 22.11
N ASP A 110 -15.93 0.59 21.01
CA ASP A 110 -17.08 -0.32 21.05
C ASP A 110 -16.81 -1.57 20.19
N ASN A 111 -16.98 -2.72 20.82
CA ASN A 111 -16.40 -4.01 20.44
C ASN A 111 -16.93 -4.57 19.11
N GLY A 112 -16.03 -4.84 18.15
CA GLY A 112 -16.31 -5.70 16.98
C GLY A 112 -15.39 -5.54 15.77
N PHE A 113 -14.71 -4.39 15.62
CA PHE A 113 -13.87 -4.05 14.45
C PHE A 113 -12.36 -4.33 14.61
N LEU A 114 -11.96 -4.98 15.70
CA LEU A 114 -10.57 -5.01 16.17
C LEU A 114 -9.67 -6.02 15.41
N GLU A 115 -10.22 -7.09 14.82
CA GLU A 115 -9.40 -8.10 14.14
C GLU A 115 -8.85 -7.62 12.79
N GLU A 116 -9.69 -7.03 11.91
CA GLU A 116 -9.23 -6.53 10.60
C GLU A 116 -8.28 -5.32 10.72
N SER A 117 -8.45 -4.49 11.76
CA SER A 117 -7.56 -3.34 12.04
C SER A 117 -6.20 -3.78 12.57
N SER A 118 -6.16 -4.82 13.43
CA SER A 118 -4.91 -5.41 13.94
C SER A 118 -4.04 -5.97 12.82
N ASP A 119 -4.65 -6.67 11.86
CA ASP A 119 -3.93 -7.23 10.70
C ASP A 119 -3.36 -6.11 9.81
N ALA A 120 -4.14 -5.06 9.54
CA ALA A 120 -3.67 -3.90 8.77
C ALA A 120 -2.44 -3.20 9.38
N CYS A 121 -2.46 -2.99 10.70
CA CYS A 121 -1.35 -2.40 11.43
C CYS A 121 -0.12 -3.33 11.40
N SER A 122 -0.31 -4.64 11.57
CA SER A 122 0.74 -5.64 11.46
C SER A 122 1.41 -5.63 10.08
N GLU A 123 0.62 -5.58 9.01
CA GLU A 123 1.09 -5.53 7.63
C GLU A 123 1.91 -4.26 7.35
N CYS A 124 1.43 -3.12 7.83
CA CYS A 124 2.11 -1.83 7.74
C CYS A 124 3.44 -1.83 8.52
N LEU A 125 3.43 -2.32 9.76
CA LEU A 125 4.63 -2.46 10.59
C LEU A 125 5.67 -3.39 9.95
N PHE A 126 5.24 -4.48 9.33
CA PHE A 126 6.15 -5.39 8.63
C PHE A 126 6.81 -4.71 7.41
N ALA A 127 6.03 -3.93 6.66
CA ALA A 127 6.54 -3.14 5.55
C ALA A 127 7.58 -2.11 6.04
N LEU A 128 7.26 -1.34 7.08
CA LEU A 128 8.15 -0.37 7.72
C LEU A 128 9.43 -1.02 8.25
N PHE A 129 9.32 -2.14 8.94
CA PHE A 129 10.48 -2.90 9.43
C PHE A 129 11.38 -3.31 8.26
N SER A 130 10.80 -3.89 7.20
CA SER A 130 11.55 -4.37 6.04
C SER A 130 12.24 -3.23 5.28
N LEU A 131 11.58 -2.08 5.16
CA LEU A 131 12.16 -0.85 4.64
C LEU A 131 13.30 -0.37 5.53
N CYS A 132 13.09 -0.20 6.84
CA CYS A 132 14.04 0.54 7.67
C CYS A 132 15.22 -0.28 8.19
N ARG A 133 15.14 -1.62 8.20
CA ARG A 133 16.14 -2.49 8.86
C ARG A 133 17.60 -2.27 8.41
N TYR A 134 17.84 -1.81 7.19
CA TYR A 134 19.18 -1.70 6.62
C TYR A 134 19.59 -0.29 6.16
N SER A 135 18.81 0.75 6.48
CA SER A 135 19.11 2.12 6.05
C SER A 135 18.88 3.12 7.16
N ARG A 136 19.95 3.80 7.57
CA ARG A 136 19.89 4.87 8.57
C ARG A 136 19.01 6.05 8.12
N PRO A 137 19.09 6.56 6.87
CA PRO A 137 18.14 7.55 6.38
C PRO A 137 16.67 7.14 6.52
N ARG A 138 16.33 5.87 6.25
CA ARG A 138 14.95 5.37 6.41
C ARG A 138 14.53 5.29 7.87
N GLN A 139 15.45 4.88 8.76
CA GLN A 139 15.20 4.84 10.20
C GLN A 139 14.95 6.22 10.79
N GLU A 140 15.59 7.27 10.26
CA GLU A 140 15.39 8.65 10.75
C GLU A 140 14.05 9.26 10.26
N GLN A 141 13.43 8.67 9.23
CA GLN A 141 12.12 9.10 8.69
C GLN A 141 10.92 8.38 9.34
N ALA A 142 11.14 7.20 9.93
CA ALA A 142 10.13 6.36 10.54
C ALA A 142 9.97 6.67 12.04
#